data_AF-A0A927SL87-F1
#
_entry.id   AF-A0A927SL87-F1
#
_cell.length_a   1.000
_cell.length_b   1.000
_cell.length_c   1.000
_cell.angle_alpha   90.00
_cell.angle_beta   90.00
_cell.angle_gamma   90.00
#
_symmetry.space_group_name_H-M   'P 1'
#
loop_
_entity.id
_entity.type
_entity.pdbx_description
1 polymer ?
#
loop_
_entity_poly.entity_id
_entity_poly.type
_entity_poly.pdbx_seq_one_letter_code
_entity_poly.pdbx_strand_id
1 'polypeptide(L)'
;MKKLAALLLCLMLLTTAMAEIAWPASLTSGQAHLRSYVEDVNLTLTQLGGGTIDMQYELYSTFASMGMNGADTPETVEMYFLLGDAGLHSLTLRICDADQFELVAASCLASSSAAISVDSARELTAKYADVMRKDRANPDAMTHSFEEDVIDLQGSQPRAYFAYYPNQYGDGKSWLQMTLIFARPGSEDAGLGLADATPAPNTDEEYEGYFSQDNYTHLEVFVTPTPEPDSAAMER
;
A
#
# COMPACT_ATOMS: atom_id res chain seq x y z
N MET A 1 -48.83 10.05 15.30
CA MET A 1 -48.59 9.85 13.85
C MET A 1 -47.57 10.84 13.27
N LYS A 2 -47.73 12.16 13.40
CA LYS A 2 -46.79 13.16 12.84
C LYS A 2 -45.33 13.04 13.33
N LYS A 3 -45.11 12.69 14.60
CA LYS A 3 -43.76 12.49 15.18
C LYS A 3 -43.08 11.21 14.68
N LEU A 4 -43.85 10.17 14.34
CA LEU A 4 -43.31 8.92 13.78
C LEU A 4 -42.87 9.10 12.33
N ALA A 5 -43.65 9.88 11.55
CA ALA A 5 -43.32 10.23 10.17
C ALA A 5 -42.05 11.11 10.10
N ALA A 6 -41.87 12.04 11.04
CA ALA A 6 -40.66 12.86 11.12
C ALA A 6 -39.42 12.02 11.50
N LEU A 7 -39.56 11.02 12.38
CA LEU A 7 -38.46 10.12 12.73
C LEU A 7 -38.05 9.24 11.54
N LEU A 8 -39.03 8.70 10.79
CA LEU A 8 -38.77 7.94 9.56
C LEU A 8 -38.13 8.79 8.47
N LEU A 9 -38.52 10.06 8.32
CA LEU A 9 -37.91 10.98 7.37
C LEU A 9 -36.48 11.36 7.79
N CYS A 10 -36.23 11.61 9.09
CA CYS A 10 -34.87 11.81 9.60
C CYS A 10 -33.99 10.56 9.46
N LEU A 11 -34.57 9.36 9.63
CA LEU A 11 -33.84 8.09 9.47
C LEU A 11 -33.49 7.82 7.99
N MET A 12 -34.35 8.21 7.05
CA MET A 12 -34.07 8.16 5.61
C MET A 12 -33.12 9.29 5.13
N LEU A 13 -33.03 10.40 5.85
CA LEU A 13 -32.06 11.48 5.57
C LEU A 13 -30.67 11.20 6.17
N LEU A 14 -30.56 10.22 7.07
CA LEU A 14 -29.31 9.73 7.65
C LEU A 14 -28.69 8.58 6.86
N THR A 15 -29.40 8.02 5.88
CA THR A 15 -28.78 7.12 4.90
C THR A 15 -28.10 8.00 3.86
N THR A 16 -26.85 8.37 4.08
CA THR A 16 -25.97 8.67 2.95
C THR A 16 -26.04 7.43 2.07
N ALA A 17 -26.60 7.59 0.87
CA ALA A 17 -26.46 6.59 -0.16
C ALA A 17 -24.96 6.54 -0.49
N MET A 18 -24.21 5.72 0.26
CA MET A 18 -22.91 5.26 -0.17
C MET A 18 -23.21 4.60 -1.51
N ALA A 19 -22.74 5.19 -2.61
CA ALA A 19 -22.84 4.55 -3.91
C ALA A 19 -22.15 3.19 -3.74
N GLU A 20 -22.94 2.12 -3.74
CA GLU A 20 -22.40 0.77 -3.63
C GLU A 20 -21.49 0.58 -4.84
N ILE A 21 -20.21 0.35 -4.58
CA ILE A 21 -19.25 0.01 -5.62
C ILE A 21 -19.80 -1.24 -6.29
N ALA A 22 -20.19 -1.13 -7.55
CA ALA A 22 -20.61 -2.28 -8.33
C ALA A 22 -19.37 -3.12 -8.64
N TRP A 23 -18.93 -3.91 -7.66
CA TRP A 23 -17.79 -4.80 -7.80
C TRP A 23 -18.03 -5.75 -8.97
N PRO A 24 -17.05 -5.92 -9.88
CA PRO A 24 -17.08 -6.99 -10.86
C PRO A 24 -17.25 -8.34 -10.16
N ALA A 25 -17.77 -9.32 -10.90
CA ALA A 25 -17.81 -10.69 -10.39
C ALA A 25 -16.39 -11.17 -10.05
N SER A 26 -16.19 -11.67 -8.84
CA SER A 26 -14.91 -12.26 -8.44
C SER A 26 -14.70 -13.58 -9.19
N LEU A 27 -13.56 -13.67 -9.86
CA LEU A 27 -13.12 -14.86 -10.59
C LEU A 27 -12.08 -15.66 -9.80
N THR A 28 -11.40 -15.01 -8.85
CA THR A 28 -10.42 -15.63 -7.96
C THR A 28 -10.74 -15.37 -6.50
N SER A 29 -10.19 -16.21 -5.62
CA SER A 29 -10.20 -16.04 -4.16
C SER A 29 -9.55 -14.71 -3.74
N GLY A 30 -8.44 -14.31 -4.37
CA GLY A 30 -7.78 -13.03 -4.13
C GLY A 30 -8.71 -11.84 -4.37
N GLN A 31 -9.50 -11.85 -5.44
CA GLN A 31 -10.50 -10.82 -5.72
C GLN A 31 -11.65 -10.81 -4.72
N ALA A 32 -12.11 -11.98 -4.28
CA ALA A 32 -13.15 -12.09 -3.25
C ALA A 32 -12.66 -11.54 -1.90
N HIS A 33 -11.42 -11.87 -1.50
CA HIS A 33 -10.80 -11.34 -0.28
C HIS A 33 -10.54 -9.83 -0.37
N LEU A 34 -10.11 -9.32 -1.53
CA LEU A 34 -9.96 -7.88 -1.74
C LEU A 34 -11.27 -7.14 -1.47
N ARG A 35 -12.38 -7.65 -2.04
CA ARG A 35 -13.69 -7.05 -1.84
C ARG A 35 -14.07 -7.00 -0.35
N SER A 36 -13.99 -8.13 0.36
CA SER A 36 -14.32 -8.17 1.79
C SER A 36 -13.41 -7.27 2.63
N TYR A 37 -12.11 -7.25 2.33
CA TYR A 37 -11.16 -6.36 3.00
C TYR A 37 -11.52 -4.88 2.79
N VAL A 38 -11.83 -4.46 1.56
CA VAL A 38 -12.22 -3.08 1.27
C VAL A 38 -13.56 -2.72 1.93
N GLU A 39 -14.51 -3.66 2.03
CA GLU A 39 -15.75 -3.47 2.78
C GLU A 39 -15.46 -3.18 4.27
N ASP A 40 -14.55 -3.93 4.90
CA ASP A 40 -14.12 -3.70 6.29
C ASP A 40 -13.36 -2.37 6.47
N VAL A 41 -12.51 -2.01 5.51
CA VAL A 41 -11.79 -0.72 5.52
C VAL A 41 -12.78 0.43 5.40
N ASN A 42 -13.76 0.35 4.50
CA ASN A 42 -14.79 1.38 4.32
C ASN A 42 -15.69 1.52 5.55
N LEU A 43 -16.00 0.42 6.24
CA LEU A 43 -16.72 0.47 7.51
C LEU A 43 -15.91 1.25 8.56
N THR A 44 -14.62 0.96 8.68
CA THR A 44 -13.72 1.64 9.62
C THR A 44 -13.57 3.12 9.26
N LEU A 45 -13.35 3.45 7.98
CA LEU A 45 -13.29 4.83 7.49
C LEU A 45 -14.56 5.61 7.82
N THR A 46 -15.74 5.01 7.59
CA THR A 46 -17.02 5.63 7.92
C THR A 46 -17.13 5.96 9.40
N GLN A 47 -16.70 5.05 10.28
CA GLN A 47 -16.69 5.29 11.73
C GLN A 47 -15.74 6.42 12.13
N LEU A 48 -14.65 6.58 11.40
CA LEU A 48 -13.67 7.65 11.61
C LEU A 48 -14.05 8.98 10.91
N GLY A 49 -15.16 9.02 10.17
CA GLY A 49 -15.59 10.19 9.40
C GLY A 49 -14.73 10.46 8.14
N GLY A 50 -14.05 9.44 7.64
CA GLY A 50 -13.27 9.49 6.41
C GLY A 50 -14.12 9.32 5.14
N GLY A 51 -13.47 9.44 3.98
CA GLY A 51 -14.07 9.14 2.68
C GLY A 51 -14.22 7.64 2.43
N THR A 52 -14.53 7.26 1.19
CA THR A 52 -14.74 5.86 0.79
C THR A 52 -13.75 5.46 -0.28
N ILE A 53 -13.18 4.26 -0.14
CA ILE A 53 -12.48 3.58 -1.23
C ILE A 53 -13.57 3.06 -2.15
N ASP A 54 -13.75 3.69 -3.31
CA ASP A 54 -14.95 3.49 -4.14
C ASP A 54 -14.67 3.30 -5.63
N MET A 55 -13.45 3.55 -6.10
CA MET A 55 -13.10 3.37 -7.50
C MET A 55 -12.07 2.28 -7.69
N GLN A 56 -12.40 1.35 -8.58
CA GLN A 56 -11.49 0.38 -9.14
C GLN A 56 -11.05 0.85 -10.51
N TYR A 57 -9.79 1.26 -10.64
CA TYR A 57 -9.20 1.57 -11.93
C TYR A 57 -8.91 0.26 -12.69
N GLU A 58 -8.42 -0.75 -11.97
CA GLU A 58 -8.09 -2.04 -12.55
C GLU A 58 -8.38 -3.21 -11.59
N LEU A 59 -8.89 -4.31 -12.14
CA LEU A 59 -9.03 -5.60 -11.47
C LEU A 59 -8.52 -6.72 -12.35
N TYR A 60 -7.37 -7.28 -11.99
CA TYR A 60 -6.86 -8.48 -12.61
C TYR A 60 -6.84 -9.63 -11.61
N SER A 61 -6.47 -10.82 -12.06
CA SER A 61 -6.37 -12.00 -11.19
C SER A 61 -5.26 -11.87 -10.14
N THR A 62 -4.20 -11.11 -10.45
CA THR A 62 -2.97 -10.99 -9.65
C THR A 62 -2.77 -9.62 -9.01
N PHE A 63 -3.53 -8.60 -9.42
CA PHE A 63 -3.44 -7.28 -8.81
C PHE A 63 -4.72 -6.46 -8.99
N ALA A 64 -4.85 -5.40 -8.20
CA ALA A 64 -5.89 -4.39 -8.37
C ALA A 64 -5.33 -2.99 -8.06
N SER A 65 -5.84 -1.98 -8.75
CA SER A 65 -5.55 -0.57 -8.47
C SER A 65 -6.83 0.18 -8.15
N MET A 66 -6.80 0.99 -7.10
CA MET A 66 -7.97 1.68 -6.53
C MET A 66 -7.65 3.10 -6.07
N GLY A 67 -8.72 3.89 -5.89
CA GLY A 67 -8.69 5.26 -5.37
C GLY A 67 -9.84 5.53 -4.40
N MET A 68 -10.14 6.81 -4.18
CA MET A 68 -11.19 7.24 -3.25
C MET A 68 -12.11 8.32 -3.83
N ASN A 69 -13.33 8.38 -3.28
CA ASN A 69 -14.35 9.40 -3.49
C ASN A 69 -14.71 9.67 -4.96
N GLY A 70 -14.67 8.66 -5.82
CA GLY A 70 -15.12 8.76 -7.20
C GLY A 70 -14.20 9.62 -8.08
N ALA A 71 -12.95 9.85 -7.67
CA ALA A 71 -12.01 10.64 -8.44
C ALA A 71 -11.62 9.93 -9.76
N ASP A 72 -11.71 10.65 -10.89
CA ASP A 72 -11.41 10.10 -12.22
C ASP A 72 -9.95 9.59 -12.35
N THR A 73 -9.05 10.08 -11.51
CA THR A 73 -7.68 9.58 -11.36
C THR A 73 -7.26 9.66 -9.89
N PRO A 74 -6.36 8.77 -9.41
CA PRO A 74 -5.95 8.73 -8.02
C PRO A 74 -4.91 9.81 -7.69
N GLU A 75 -5.22 11.09 -7.94
CA GLU A 75 -4.26 12.20 -7.79
C GLU A 75 -3.88 12.52 -6.34
N THR A 76 -4.60 11.94 -5.38
CA THR A 76 -4.46 12.19 -3.94
C THR A 76 -4.30 10.91 -3.14
N VAL A 77 -4.95 9.81 -3.57
CA VAL A 77 -4.89 8.51 -2.91
C VAL A 77 -4.76 7.42 -3.97
N GLU A 78 -3.63 6.73 -3.94
CA GLU A 78 -3.33 5.58 -4.79
C GLU A 78 -3.27 4.32 -3.91
N MET A 79 -4.00 3.28 -4.31
CA MET A 79 -3.94 1.97 -3.67
C MET A 79 -3.61 0.93 -4.73
N TYR A 80 -2.55 0.16 -4.49
CA TYR A 80 -2.18 -0.96 -5.33
C TYR A 80 -2.11 -2.23 -4.50
N PHE A 81 -2.86 -3.24 -4.90
CA PHE A 81 -2.93 -4.53 -4.22
C PHE A 81 -2.27 -5.60 -5.07
N LEU A 82 -1.39 -6.39 -4.47
CA LEU A 82 -0.99 -7.68 -5.02
C LEU A 82 -1.92 -8.76 -4.48
N LEU A 83 -2.50 -9.53 -5.40
CA LEU A 83 -3.44 -10.61 -5.11
C LEU A 83 -2.76 -11.96 -5.34
N GLY A 84 -3.06 -12.89 -4.45
CA GLY A 84 -2.62 -14.27 -4.53
C GLY A 84 -3.78 -15.26 -4.54
N ASP A 85 -3.45 -16.51 -4.81
CA ASP A 85 -4.41 -17.61 -4.81
C ASP A 85 -5.07 -17.85 -3.44
N ALA A 86 -4.44 -17.39 -2.35
CA ALA A 86 -4.96 -17.53 -0.99
C ALA A 86 -5.52 -16.22 -0.40
N GLY A 87 -5.45 -15.09 -1.11
CA GLY A 87 -5.90 -13.80 -0.60
C GLY A 87 -5.03 -12.63 -1.01
N LEU A 88 -4.84 -11.68 -0.11
CA LEU A 88 -4.01 -10.50 -0.35
C LEU A 88 -2.55 -10.80 -0.01
N HIS A 89 -1.63 -10.34 -0.86
CA HIS A 89 -0.19 -10.43 -0.61
C HIS A 89 0.34 -9.15 0.02
N SER A 90 0.13 -8.03 -0.65
CA SER A 90 0.52 -6.72 -0.16
C SER A 90 -0.43 -5.62 -0.64
N LEU A 91 -0.40 -4.51 0.07
CA LEU A 91 -1.00 -3.23 -0.29
C LEU A 91 0.10 -2.18 -0.27
N THR A 92 0.25 -1.45 -1.36
CA THR A 92 0.96 -0.17 -1.39
C THR A 92 -0.08 0.94 -1.40
N LEU A 93 -0.15 1.69 -0.31
CA LEU A 93 -1.01 2.87 -0.15
C LEU A 93 -0.13 4.11 -0.28
N ARG A 94 -0.46 5.03 -1.18
CA ARG A 94 0.21 6.32 -1.31
C ARG A 94 -0.80 7.45 -1.20
N ILE A 95 -0.53 8.43 -0.35
CA ILE A 95 -1.42 9.57 -0.15
C ILE A 95 -0.59 10.86 -0.06
N CYS A 96 -1.05 11.89 -0.76
CA CYS A 96 -0.36 13.19 -0.75
C CYS A 96 -0.91 14.17 0.30
N ASP A 97 -1.97 13.82 1.04
CA ASP A 97 -2.53 14.57 2.17
C ASP A 97 -2.34 13.86 3.52
N ALA A 98 -1.84 14.58 4.52
CA ALA A 98 -1.45 14.00 5.81
C ALA A 98 -2.65 13.54 6.66
N ASP A 99 -3.74 14.30 6.67
CA ASP A 99 -4.92 13.98 7.47
C ASP A 99 -5.68 12.80 6.85
N GLN A 100 -5.76 12.78 5.52
CA GLN A 100 -6.29 11.62 4.81
C GLN A 100 -5.39 10.39 4.96
N PHE A 101 -4.07 10.54 4.96
CA PHE A 101 -3.14 9.43 5.17
C PHE A 101 -3.36 8.76 6.52
N GLU A 102 -3.44 9.54 7.61
CA GLU A 102 -3.67 9.01 8.95
C GLU A 102 -4.93 8.12 9.00
N LEU A 103 -6.05 8.61 8.45
CA LEU A 103 -7.32 7.89 8.50
C LEU A 103 -7.33 6.64 7.62
N VAL A 104 -6.83 6.74 6.39
CA VAL A 104 -6.87 5.63 5.41
C VAL A 104 -5.86 4.56 5.77
N ALA A 105 -4.63 4.94 6.12
CA ALA A 105 -3.61 3.99 6.54
C ALA A 105 -4.02 3.25 7.82
N ALA A 106 -4.60 3.95 8.80
CA ALA A 106 -5.07 3.32 10.03
C ALA A 106 -6.20 2.32 9.76
N SER A 107 -7.15 2.68 8.90
CA SER A 107 -8.26 1.81 8.52
C SER A 107 -7.75 0.57 7.79
N CYS A 108 -6.83 0.73 6.84
CA CYS A 108 -6.20 -0.39 6.14
C CYS A 108 -5.46 -1.33 7.11
N LEU A 109 -4.69 -0.77 8.04
CA LEU A 109 -3.92 -1.55 9.00
C LEU A 109 -4.82 -2.28 10.02
N ALA A 110 -5.83 -1.61 10.57
CA ALA A 110 -6.76 -2.22 11.52
C ALA A 110 -7.60 -3.34 10.88
N SER A 111 -8.03 -3.17 9.61
CA SER A 111 -8.74 -4.22 8.87
C SER A 111 -7.86 -5.39 8.44
N SER A 112 -6.53 -5.29 8.58
CA SER A 112 -5.61 -6.36 8.17
C SER A 112 -5.46 -7.48 9.21
N SER A 113 -5.83 -7.23 10.47
CA SER A 113 -5.81 -8.20 11.55
C SER A 113 -6.67 -7.75 12.71
N ALA A 114 -7.52 -8.64 13.24
CA ALA A 114 -8.32 -8.39 14.43
C ALA A 114 -7.47 -8.13 15.70
N ALA A 115 -6.18 -8.44 15.68
CA ALA A 115 -5.26 -8.13 16.77
C ALA A 115 -4.85 -6.65 16.82
N ILE A 116 -5.05 -5.90 15.73
CA ILE A 116 -4.68 -4.49 15.65
C ILE A 116 -5.93 -3.64 15.90
N SER A 117 -5.95 -2.92 17.02
CA SER A 117 -7.03 -1.98 17.29
C SER A 117 -6.94 -0.75 16.38
N VAL A 118 -8.08 -0.14 16.08
CA VAL A 118 -8.15 1.12 15.32
C VAL A 118 -7.34 2.22 16.02
N ASP A 119 -7.40 2.31 17.34
CA ASP A 119 -6.66 3.32 18.10
C ASP A 119 -5.14 3.14 17.96
N SER A 120 -4.63 1.92 18.07
CA SER A 120 -3.21 1.62 17.87
C SER A 120 -2.76 1.90 16.44
N ALA A 121 -3.58 1.56 15.44
CA ALA A 121 -3.29 1.86 14.04
C ALA A 121 -3.25 3.36 13.77
N ARG A 122 -4.15 4.13 14.40
CA ARG A 122 -4.16 5.60 14.31
C ARG A 122 -2.95 6.23 14.99
N GLU A 123 -2.57 5.78 16.18
CA GLU A 123 -1.37 6.27 16.86
C GLU A 123 -0.12 6.08 15.98
N LEU A 124 0.05 4.90 15.39
CA LEU A 124 1.17 4.60 14.51
C LEU A 124 1.18 5.49 13.26
N THR A 125 0.05 5.58 12.57
CA THR A 125 -0.03 6.31 11.29
C THR A 125 0.02 7.84 11.47
N ALA A 126 -0.49 8.36 12.60
CA ALA A 126 -0.38 9.77 12.98
C ALA A 126 1.08 10.21 13.14
N LYS A 127 1.95 9.33 13.67
CA LYS A 127 3.40 9.59 13.78
C LYS A 127 4.02 9.92 12.41
N TYR A 128 3.64 9.19 11.35
CA TYR A 128 4.17 9.41 10.00
C TYR A 128 3.47 10.57 9.29
N ALA A 129 2.15 10.73 9.50
CA ALA A 129 1.42 11.91 9.02
C ALA A 129 2.04 13.22 9.54
N ASP A 130 2.48 13.24 10.81
CA ASP A 130 3.14 14.39 11.43
C ASP A 130 4.45 14.79 10.75
N VAL A 131 5.19 13.84 10.16
CA VAL A 131 6.39 14.14 9.35
C VAL A 131 6.00 15.00 8.14
N MET A 132 4.99 14.58 7.38
CA MET A 132 4.50 15.36 6.24
C MET A 132 3.95 16.73 6.67
N ARG A 133 3.26 16.83 7.83
CA ARG A 133 2.77 18.12 8.35
C ARG A 133 3.92 19.07 8.68
N LYS A 134 4.99 18.57 9.29
CA LYS A 134 6.20 19.35 9.61
C LYS A 134 6.90 19.86 8.35
N ASP A 135 7.05 19.01 7.35
CA ASP A 135 7.68 19.38 6.08
C ASP A 135 6.83 20.41 5.32
N ARG A 136 5.50 20.27 5.30
CA ARG A 136 4.60 21.29 4.73
C ARG A 136 4.68 22.64 5.45
N ALA A 137 4.91 22.64 6.76
CA ALA A 137 5.04 23.87 7.55
C ALA A 137 6.38 24.60 7.32
N ASN A 138 7.39 23.89 6.80
CA ASN A 138 8.70 24.44 6.49
C ASN A 138 9.27 23.87 5.18
N PRO A 139 8.73 24.27 4.02
CA PRO A 139 9.09 23.69 2.72
C PRO A 139 10.54 23.95 2.32
N ASP A 140 11.18 25.00 2.84
CA ASP A 140 12.60 25.30 2.61
C ASP A 140 13.53 24.29 3.33
N ALA A 141 12.98 23.53 4.27
CA ALA A 141 13.66 22.47 5.01
C ALA A 141 13.11 21.07 4.65
N MET A 142 12.61 20.86 3.42
CA MET A 142 12.29 19.53 2.85
C MET A 142 13.53 18.62 2.84
N THR A 143 13.96 18.15 4.01
CA THR A 143 15.30 17.57 4.19
C THR A 143 15.28 16.08 4.48
N HIS A 144 14.13 15.47 4.76
CA HIS A 144 14.10 14.10 5.26
C HIS A 144 13.04 13.24 4.56
N SER A 145 13.29 12.93 3.29
CA SER A 145 12.75 11.69 2.74
C SER A 145 13.23 10.51 3.60
N PHE A 146 12.41 9.50 3.76
CA PHE A 146 12.82 8.26 4.40
C PHE A 146 12.11 7.07 3.76
N GLU A 147 12.74 5.91 3.86
CA GLU A 147 12.17 4.62 3.50
C GLU A 147 12.56 3.65 4.62
N GLU A 148 11.59 2.95 5.18
CA GLU A 148 11.86 1.84 6.09
C GLU A 148 12.20 0.59 5.29
N ASP A 149 13.13 -0.21 5.80
CA ASP A 149 13.52 -1.48 5.17
C ASP A 149 12.31 -2.42 5.07
N VAL A 150 11.91 -2.75 3.84
CA VAL A 150 10.79 -3.66 3.59
C VAL A 150 11.28 -5.09 3.52
N ILE A 151 10.62 -5.98 4.26
CA ILE A 151 10.84 -7.43 4.17
C ILE A 151 9.57 -8.06 3.60
N ASP A 152 9.59 -8.40 2.31
CA ASP A 152 8.45 -8.91 1.53
C ASP A 152 8.06 -10.36 1.84
N LEU A 153 8.45 -10.88 3.01
CA LEU A 153 8.03 -12.19 3.46
C LEU A 153 6.64 -12.09 4.08
N GLN A 154 5.82 -13.13 3.96
CA GLN A 154 4.56 -13.19 4.70
C GLN A 154 4.77 -13.96 6.02
N GLY A 155 4.33 -13.38 7.12
CA GLY A 155 4.39 -13.98 8.44
C GLY A 155 3.00 -14.33 8.98
N SER A 156 2.94 -14.69 10.26
CA SER A 156 1.69 -14.93 11.00
C SER A 156 0.95 -13.64 11.39
N GLN A 157 1.58 -12.48 11.21
CA GLN A 157 1.02 -11.16 11.48
C GLN A 157 1.29 -10.23 10.29
N PRO A 158 0.39 -9.26 10.03
CA PRO A 158 0.65 -8.23 9.04
C PRO A 158 1.80 -7.32 9.48
N ARG A 159 2.51 -6.76 8.51
CA ARG A 159 3.62 -5.83 8.73
C ARG A 159 3.42 -4.57 7.89
N ALA A 160 3.57 -3.41 8.50
CA ALA A 160 3.49 -2.13 7.81
C ALA A 160 4.86 -1.45 7.83
N TYR A 161 5.26 -0.94 6.68
CA TYR A 161 6.47 -0.17 6.46
C TYR A 161 6.11 1.18 5.87
N PHE A 162 6.83 2.22 6.25
CA PHE A 162 6.50 3.58 5.86
C PHE A 162 7.62 4.22 5.04
N ALA A 163 7.22 5.07 4.10
CA ALA A 163 8.14 5.91 3.35
C ALA A 163 7.54 7.30 3.14
N TYR A 164 8.40 8.29 3.01
CA TYR A 164 8.03 9.67 2.72
C TYR A 164 8.88 10.23 1.59
N TYR A 165 8.19 10.73 0.56
CA TYR A 165 8.78 11.27 -0.65
C TYR A 165 8.36 12.73 -0.82
N PRO A 166 9.15 13.69 -0.33
CA PRO A 166 8.88 15.11 -0.51
C PRO A 166 9.05 15.50 -1.98
N ASN A 167 8.03 16.14 -2.56
CA ASN A 167 8.03 16.66 -3.94
C ASN A 167 8.61 15.71 -5.00
N GLN A 168 8.31 14.41 -4.91
CA GLN A 168 8.95 13.35 -5.72
C GLN A 168 8.87 13.62 -7.23
N TYR A 169 7.74 14.15 -7.69
CA TYR A 169 7.46 14.37 -9.11
C TYR A 169 7.71 15.82 -9.57
N GLY A 170 8.17 16.71 -8.68
CA GLY A 170 8.39 18.12 -9.01
C GLY A 170 7.09 18.92 -9.23
N ASP A 171 5.94 18.38 -8.83
CA ASP A 171 4.60 18.98 -8.97
C ASP A 171 4.14 19.74 -7.72
N GLY A 172 5.00 19.82 -6.69
CA GLY A 172 4.70 20.44 -5.41
C GLY A 172 3.98 19.52 -4.42
N LYS A 173 3.71 18.26 -4.76
CA LYS A 173 3.08 17.28 -3.86
C LYS A 173 4.12 16.39 -3.20
N SER A 174 4.09 16.31 -1.88
CA SER A 174 4.78 15.26 -1.13
C SER A 174 3.88 14.04 -0.98
N TRP A 175 4.46 12.84 -0.92
CA TRP A 175 3.73 11.59 -0.80
C TRP A 175 4.17 10.82 0.44
N LEU A 176 3.21 10.38 1.26
CA LEU A 176 3.42 9.35 2.26
C LEU A 176 2.99 8.01 1.67
N GLN A 177 3.80 6.98 1.89
CA GLN A 177 3.53 5.62 1.48
C GLN A 177 3.49 4.69 2.69
N MET A 178 2.52 3.80 2.71
CA MET A 178 2.50 2.61 3.56
C MET A 178 2.53 1.37 2.69
N THR A 179 3.53 0.51 2.91
CA THR A 179 3.57 -0.84 2.36
C THR A 179 3.10 -1.80 3.44
N LEU A 180 1.93 -2.40 3.25
CA LEU A 180 1.35 -3.40 4.14
C LEU A 180 1.54 -4.79 3.53
N ILE A 181 2.30 -5.65 4.21
CA ILE A 181 2.42 -7.06 3.88
C ILE A 181 1.40 -7.85 4.71
N PHE A 182 0.46 -8.51 4.05
CA PHE A 182 -0.59 -9.27 4.72
C PHE A 182 -0.04 -10.58 5.30
N ALA A 183 -0.62 -11.00 6.42
CA ALA A 183 -0.32 -12.30 7.01
C ALA A 183 -0.70 -13.43 6.04
N ARG A 184 0.07 -14.52 6.04
CA ARG A 184 -0.26 -15.69 5.22
C ARG A 184 -1.35 -16.51 5.92
N PRO A 185 -2.49 -16.78 5.28
CA PRO A 185 -3.50 -17.67 5.83
C PRO A 185 -2.90 -19.04 6.19
N GLY A 186 -3.14 -19.52 7.40
CA GLY A 186 -2.64 -20.82 7.89
C GLY A 186 -1.19 -20.82 8.40
N SER A 187 -0.55 -19.65 8.55
CA SER A 187 0.80 -19.54 9.15
C SER A 187 0.81 -19.36 10.67
N GLU A 188 -0.36 -19.39 11.33
CA GLU A 188 -0.52 -19.22 12.78
C GLU A 188 0.27 -20.26 13.60
N ASP A 189 0.50 -21.46 13.05
CA ASP A 189 1.31 -22.54 13.65
C ASP A 189 2.64 -22.80 12.92
N ALA A 190 2.91 -22.12 11.81
CA ALA A 190 4.21 -22.18 11.16
C ALA A 190 5.11 -21.15 11.84
N GLY A 191 5.54 -21.48 13.07
CA GLY A 191 6.61 -20.79 13.74
C GLY A 191 7.88 -20.83 12.89
N LEU A 192 7.98 -19.95 11.91
CA LEU A 192 9.25 -19.44 11.44
C LEU A 192 9.76 -18.55 12.56
N GLY A 193 10.17 -19.19 13.65
CA GLY A 193 11.17 -18.60 14.50
C GLY A 193 12.28 -18.17 13.57
N LEU A 194 12.60 -16.88 13.61
CA LEU A 194 13.91 -16.39 13.22
C LEU A 194 14.91 -17.22 14.02
N ALA A 195 15.27 -18.40 13.54
CA ALA A 195 16.50 -19.03 13.94
C ALA A 195 17.54 -18.04 13.48
N ASP A 196 18.18 -17.37 14.45
CA ASP A 196 19.21 -16.35 14.29
C ASP A 196 20.01 -16.63 13.02
N ALA A 197 19.63 -15.96 11.93
CA ALA A 197 20.42 -16.01 10.71
C ALA A 197 21.70 -15.30 11.10
N THR A 198 22.74 -16.10 11.34
CA THR A 198 24.08 -15.59 11.61
C THR A 198 24.39 -14.62 10.49
N PRO A 199 24.70 -13.34 10.76
CA PRO A 199 24.89 -12.36 9.70
C PRO A 199 25.98 -12.91 8.77
N ALA A 200 25.61 -13.11 7.51
CA ALA A 200 26.58 -13.45 6.49
C ALA A 200 27.63 -12.32 6.46
N PRO A 201 28.93 -12.65 6.38
CA PRO A 201 29.95 -11.63 6.36
C PRO A 201 29.73 -10.73 5.15
N ASN A 202 29.64 -9.42 5.40
CA ASN A 202 29.65 -8.39 4.37
C ASN A 202 30.82 -8.66 3.43
N THR A 203 30.50 -9.08 2.21
CA THR A 203 31.43 -9.04 1.10
C THR A 203 30.84 -8.01 0.15
N ASP A 204 31.51 -6.87 0.13
CA ASP A 204 31.22 -5.73 -0.73
C ASP A 204 31.43 -6.15 -2.19
N GLU A 205 30.41 -6.69 -2.87
CA GLU A 205 30.40 -6.81 -4.33
C GLU A 205 29.03 -6.42 -4.90
N GLU A 206 29.00 -5.17 -5.37
CA GLU A 206 28.10 -4.53 -6.32
C GLU A 206 27.82 -5.43 -7.54
N TYR A 207 26.56 -5.69 -7.96
CA TYR A 207 26.22 -5.98 -9.37
C TYR A 207 24.71 -5.90 -9.74
N GLU A 208 24.47 -5.36 -10.94
CA GLU A 208 23.21 -5.06 -11.63
C GLU A 208 22.52 -6.25 -12.36
N GLY A 209 21.19 -6.19 -12.57
CA GLY A 209 20.58 -6.35 -13.91
C GLY A 209 20.06 -7.71 -14.45
N TYR A 210 18.77 -8.00 -14.22
CA TYR A 210 17.72 -8.55 -15.12
C TYR A 210 17.93 -9.81 -16.05
N PHE A 211 17.19 -10.89 -15.69
CA PHE A 211 16.57 -11.99 -16.46
C PHE A 211 17.37 -13.18 -17.04
N SER A 212 17.45 -14.26 -16.24
CA SER A 212 17.03 -15.61 -16.66
C SER A 212 15.94 -16.10 -15.71
N GLN A 213 14.87 -16.69 -16.24
CA GLN A 213 13.81 -17.34 -15.46
C GLN A 213 14.38 -18.58 -14.76
N ASP A 214 14.92 -18.37 -13.56
CA ASP A 214 15.12 -19.40 -12.55
C ASP A 214 13.76 -19.75 -11.94
N ASN A 215 13.60 -20.91 -11.32
CA ASN A 215 12.36 -21.29 -10.62
C ASN A 215 12.17 -20.48 -9.31
N TYR A 216 12.33 -19.16 -9.41
CA TYR A 216 12.38 -18.13 -8.37
C TYR A 216 13.47 -18.36 -7.31
N THR A 217 14.61 -18.98 -7.67
CA THR A 217 15.68 -19.28 -6.71
C THR A 217 17.08 -18.72 -7.01
N HIS A 218 17.35 -18.10 -8.18
CA HIS A 218 18.63 -17.45 -8.54
C HIS A 218 18.47 -16.51 -9.76
N LEU A 219 19.40 -15.56 -10.00
CA LEU A 219 19.46 -14.73 -11.21
C LEU A 219 20.94 -14.46 -11.54
N GLU A 220 21.44 -14.95 -12.67
CA GLU A 220 22.80 -14.68 -13.19
C GLU A 220 22.75 -13.81 -14.48
N VAL A 221 23.75 -12.93 -14.65
CA VAL A 221 23.81 -11.79 -15.62
C VAL A 221 24.64 -12.14 -16.86
N PHE A 222 24.20 -11.73 -18.06
CA PHE A 222 25.03 -11.75 -19.28
C PHE A 222 25.20 -10.33 -19.86
N VAL A 223 26.36 -9.71 -19.63
CA VAL A 223 26.86 -8.59 -20.44
C VAL A 223 27.82 -9.14 -21.49
N THR A 224 27.50 -8.98 -22.77
CA THR A 224 28.55 -8.99 -23.81
C THR A 224 29.16 -7.60 -23.82
N PRO A 225 30.49 -7.44 -23.66
CA PRO A 225 31.10 -6.13 -23.70
C PRO A 225 30.84 -5.49 -25.06
N THR A 226 30.29 -4.28 -25.06
CA THR A 226 30.33 -3.39 -26.22
C THR A 226 31.80 -3.27 -26.65
N PRO A 227 32.19 -3.60 -27.89
CA PRO A 227 33.56 -3.41 -28.33
C PRO A 227 33.94 -1.95 -28.14
N GLU A 228 35.03 -1.69 -27.43
CA GLU A 228 35.64 -0.36 -27.45
C GLU A 228 35.89 0.03 -28.91
N PRO A 229 35.68 1.30 -29.31
CA PRO A 229 36.10 1.76 -30.61
C PRO A 229 37.61 1.57 -30.71
N ASP A 230 38.01 0.59 -31.52
CA ASP A 230 39.40 0.28 -31.77
C ASP A 230 40.09 1.56 -32.27
N SER A 231 41.11 2.00 -31.52
CA SER A 231 41.90 3.20 -31.77
C SER A 231 42.82 3.05 -33.00
N ALA A 232 42.38 2.27 -33.99
CA ALA A 232 43.11 1.86 -35.19
C ALA A 232 42.28 2.03 -36.49
N ALA A 233 41.26 2.87 -36.49
CA ALA A 233 40.92 3.66 -37.68
C ALA A 233 41.76 4.95 -37.64
N MET A 234 43.08 4.84 -37.84
CA MET A 234 43.71 5.13 -39.13
C MET A 234 43.13 6.41 -39.75
N GLU A 235 43.83 7.54 -39.62
CA GLU A 235 44.84 7.90 -40.64
C GLU A 235 44.32 7.62 -42.06
N ARG A 236 43.53 8.58 -42.58
CA ARG A 236 43.76 9.26 -43.87
C ARG A 236 42.78 10.41 -44.07
#